data_AF-A0A9D7HFK2-F1
#
_entry.id   AF-A0A9D7HFK2-F1
#
_cell.length_a   1.000
_cell.length_b   1.000
_cell.length_c   1.000
_cell.angle_alpha   90.00
_cell.angle_beta   90.00
_cell.angle_gamma   90.00
#
_symmetry.space_group_name_H-M   'P 1'
#
loop_
_entity.id
_entity.type
_entity.pdbx_description
1 polymer ?
#
loop_
_entity_poly.entity_id
_entity_poly.type
_entity_poly.pdbx_seq_one_letter_code
_entity_poly.pdbx_strand_id
1 'polypeptide(L)'
;MKALCTLLATSVILSTDLVAQTFSNTTAAGCNMWDSGNAYTGFQRTIAVAALPTPLGASGTVLRQVNLQLGTAACKGNLSTYYARLVSPTGTVIQLFGPFTTTSTSQWMNIKFRDDIALERVRDYSTTTQQGYHPWNVGYYRTDVVNAFATVNGEDPNGQWTFQLAENTTSEVSFERVELVFGPPIVVTDVTGGSGNDFCSGATCIDGLSVIRGTNLAYPPLDPFYPGDVVGGCGWNGANNNSGWYRFVASGTTANITVSGMVNSTGTGTADMQLVVVQQTNPICSGPPTVVPTGGCPDPPGVNNTSYAAPNGGVGTMANVYLNGITANCEFNLSGLTAGNSYYLIIDGNGGLSSTFYIEMPSGGIDCSIVLPVTWTAFDVECEMGNRRVNWTVATQQNNDHFEVERSLDASTWDVFATVPGAGTTQMAMSYEVLDDNSDILFEQPLIYYRVKQVDTNGNHNYTPVEASSCSVLVYPNPSSDHIIVAVPYAGTEVQLVDAIGRVVEVRKAQGTTIRMDIGDLASGYYAVQLLFSGELLGSAVVVKL
;
A
#
# COMPACT_ATOMS: atom_id res chain seq x y z
N MET A 1 30.45 24.86 -22.47
CA MET A 1 30.11 25.14 -23.89
C MET A 1 29.72 23.80 -24.51
N LYS A 2 28.43 23.61 -24.88
CA LYS A 2 27.81 22.52 -25.70
C LYS A 2 28.10 21.05 -25.30
N ALA A 3 27.18 20.19 -24.84
CA ALA A 3 25.84 19.73 -25.31
C ALA A 3 25.86 18.52 -26.29
N LEU A 4 24.98 17.54 -25.98
CA LEU A 4 24.50 16.32 -26.72
C LEU A 4 25.44 15.10 -26.76
N CYS A 5 25.01 13.82 -26.65
CA CYS A 5 23.71 13.14 -26.78
C CYS A 5 23.78 11.75 -26.09
N THR A 6 22.96 11.42 -25.07
CA THR A 6 21.79 10.51 -25.10
C THR A 6 22.05 9.04 -25.49
N LEU A 7 21.85 8.10 -24.54
CA LEU A 7 21.01 6.92 -24.78
C LEU A 7 20.30 6.53 -23.47
N LEU A 8 18.97 6.67 -23.49
CA LEU A 8 18.05 6.27 -22.44
C LEU A 8 17.96 4.74 -22.38
N ALA A 9 18.12 4.17 -21.20
CA ALA A 9 17.59 2.86 -20.85
C ALA A 9 16.46 3.05 -19.83
N THR A 10 15.33 3.59 -20.29
CA THR A 10 14.04 3.46 -19.60
C THR A 10 13.48 2.09 -19.94
N SER A 11 13.65 1.14 -19.04
CA SER A 11 12.81 -0.06 -18.93
C SER A 11 12.74 -0.48 -17.47
N VAL A 12 12.14 0.40 -16.68
CA VAL A 12 11.37 -0.03 -15.51
C VAL A 12 9.93 0.18 -15.91
N ILE A 13 9.18 -0.92 -15.86
CA ILE A 13 7.79 -1.06 -16.24
C ILE A 13 6.97 -0.06 -15.43
N LEU A 14 6.62 1.09 -16.02
CA LEU A 14 5.42 1.81 -15.62
C LEU A 14 4.26 0.95 -16.11
N SER A 15 3.80 0.05 -15.25
CA SER A 15 2.36 -0.18 -15.20
C SER A 15 1.78 1.20 -14.92
N THR A 16 1.22 1.86 -15.94
CA THR A 16 0.29 2.94 -15.68
C THR A 16 -0.93 2.25 -15.11
N ASP A 17 -0.90 1.93 -13.82
CA ASP A 17 -2.10 1.56 -13.09
C ASP A 17 -3.08 2.70 -13.38
N LEU A 18 -4.17 2.38 -14.09
CA LEU A 18 -5.17 3.39 -14.40
C LEU A 18 -5.76 3.87 -13.08
N VAL A 19 -5.29 5.01 -12.61
CA VAL A 19 -5.82 5.65 -11.41
C VAL A 19 -7.24 6.12 -11.70
N ALA A 20 -8.14 5.91 -10.74
CA ALA A 20 -9.50 6.39 -10.86
C ALA A 20 -9.52 7.94 -10.94
N GLN A 21 -10.26 8.48 -11.92
CA GLN A 21 -10.45 9.92 -12.12
C GLN A 21 -11.88 10.31 -11.72
N THR A 22 -12.01 11.37 -10.92
CA THR A 22 -13.28 11.85 -10.41
C THR A 22 -13.65 13.19 -11.04
N PHE A 23 -14.86 13.30 -11.57
CA PHE A 23 -15.45 14.53 -12.10
C PHE A 23 -16.70 14.86 -11.31
N SER A 24 -16.90 16.13 -10.93
CA SER A 24 -17.97 16.48 -10.00
C SER A 24 -18.75 17.72 -10.40
N ASN A 25 -19.97 17.82 -9.88
CA ASN A 25 -20.70 19.07 -9.75
C ASN A 25 -21.13 19.23 -8.29
N THR A 26 -20.66 20.31 -7.67
CA THR A 26 -20.90 20.66 -6.26
C THR A 26 -21.73 21.93 -6.11
N THR A 27 -22.43 22.35 -7.18
CA THR A 27 -23.32 23.52 -7.14
C THR A 27 -24.57 23.18 -6.32
N ALA A 28 -24.49 23.44 -5.03
CA ALA A 28 -25.53 23.09 -4.07
C ALA A 28 -26.87 23.78 -4.35
N ALA A 29 -27.98 23.13 -4.01
CA ALA A 29 -29.31 23.74 -3.91
C ALA A 29 -29.86 23.48 -2.51
N GLY A 30 -30.31 24.52 -1.82
CA GLY A 30 -30.80 24.41 -0.44
C GLY A 30 -32.08 23.59 -0.29
N CYS A 31 -32.47 23.34 0.96
CA CYS A 31 -33.72 22.64 1.29
C CYS A 31 -34.93 23.36 0.70
N ASN A 32 -35.87 22.61 0.12
CA ASN A 32 -37.11 23.15 -0.45
C ASN A 32 -36.90 24.30 -1.47
N MET A 33 -35.76 24.31 -2.18
CA MET A 33 -35.45 25.34 -3.19
C MET A 33 -35.81 24.93 -4.62
N TRP A 34 -36.26 23.70 -4.82
CA TRP A 34 -36.53 23.11 -6.11
C TRP A 34 -37.66 22.11 -5.98
N ASP A 35 -38.56 22.09 -6.96
CA ASP A 35 -39.64 21.12 -7.13
C ASP A 35 -39.62 20.73 -8.60
N SER A 36 -39.48 19.44 -8.84
CA SER A 36 -39.34 18.87 -10.17
C SER A 36 -40.64 18.29 -10.72
N GLY A 37 -41.70 18.17 -9.90
CA GLY A 37 -43.05 17.81 -10.34
C GLY A 37 -43.14 16.50 -11.14
N ASN A 38 -42.38 15.47 -10.75
CA ASN A 38 -42.15 14.20 -11.45
C ASN A 38 -41.42 14.30 -12.81
N ALA A 39 -40.79 15.44 -13.13
CA ALA A 39 -40.10 15.64 -14.40
C ALA A 39 -38.58 15.75 -14.23
N TYR A 40 -37.82 14.91 -14.96
CA TYR A 40 -36.35 14.96 -15.01
C TYR A 40 -35.77 16.27 -15.58
N THR A 41 -36.61 17.14 -16.12
CA THR A 41 -36.24 18.49 -16.56
C THR A 41 -36.32 19.53 -15.45
N GLY A 42 -36.97 19.20 -14.31
CA GLY A 42 -37.16 20.13 -13.20
C GLY A 42 -35.89 20.36 -12.38
N PHE A 43 -35.03 19.35 -12.22
CA PHE A 43 -33.73 19.49 -11.57
C PHE A 43 -32.63 18.77 -12.34
N GLN A 44 -31.56 19.50 -12.69
CA GLN A 44 -30.41 18.96 -13.41
C GLN A 44 -29.08 19.52 -12.91
N ARG A 45 -28.02 18.71 -13.07
CA ARG A 45 -26.64 19.12 -12.88
C ARG A 45 -25.78 18.58 -14.00
N THR A 46 -24.94 19.44 -14.56
CA THR A 46 -24.03 19.07 -15.63
C THR A 46 -22.64 18.82 -15.07
N ILE A 47 -22.00 17.73 -15.50
CA ILE A 47 -20.65 17.33 -15.12
C ILE A 47 -19.81 17.30 -16.39
N ALA A 48 -18.80 18.15 -16.45
CA ALA A 48 -17.86 18.17 -17.56
C ALA A 48 -16.80 17.09 -17.36
N VAL A 49 -16.74 16.13 -18.28
CA VAL A 49 -15.78 15.02 -18.29
C VAL A 49 -14.82 15.21 -19.46
N ALA A 50 -13.53 15.02 -19.23
CA ALA A 50 -12.49 15.20 -20.24
C ALA A 50 -11.27 14.31 -19.93
N ALA A 51 -10.39 14.12 -20.92
CA ALA A 51 -9.14 13.37 -20.79
C ALA A 51 -9.29 11.89 -20.40
N LEU A 52 -10.42 11.27 -20.73
CA LEU A 52 -10.62 9.83 -20.59
C LEU A 52 -10.38 9.10 -21.91
N PRO A 53 -9.94 7.83 -21.87
CA PRO A 53 -9.83 6.99 -23.07
C PRO A 53 -11.16 6.84 -23.80
N THR A 54 -11.10 6.83 -25.13
CA THR A 54 -12.25 6.69 -26.02
C THR A 54 -12.02 5.53 -26.99
N PRO A 55 -12.95 4.57 -27.12
CA PRO A 55 -14.21 4.48 -26.39
C PRO A 55 -14.04 3.93 -24.96
N LEU A 56 -15.01 4.24 -24.08
CA LEU A 56 -15.06 3.70 -22.73
C LEU A 56 -15.06 2.14 -22.77
N GLY A 57 -14.34 1.52 -21.84
CA GLY A 57 -14.20 0.06 -21.73
C GLY A 57 -13.04 -0.53 -22.53
N ALA A 58 -12.59 0.10 -23.63
CA ALA A 58 -11.54 -0.47 -24.50
C ALA A 58 -10.15 -0.56 -23.83
N SER A 59 -9.85 0.38 -22.93
CA SER A 59 -8.59 0.44 -22.18
C SER A 59 -8.72 -0.10 -20.74
N GLY A 60 -9.84 -0.75 -20.40
CA GLY A 60 -10.17 -1.11 -19.02
C GLY A 60 -10.72 0.04 -18.16
N THR A 61 -10.82 1.26 -18.69
CA THR A 61 -11.52 2.37 -18.01
C THR A 61 -13.02 2.25 -18.20
N VAL A 62 -13.79 2.16 -17.13
CA VAL A 62 -15.26 2.17 -17.13
C VAL A 62 -15.79 3.26 -16.20
N LEU A 63 -17.08 3.62 -16.33
CA LEU A 63 -17.79 4.31 -15.26
C LEU A 63 -17.91 3.31 -14.11
N ARG A 64 -17.12 3.48 -13.06
CA ARG A 64 -17.02 2.49 -11.97
C ARG A 64 -17.84 2.87 -10.75
N GLN A 65 -18.11 4.16 -10.54
CA GLN A 65 -18.86 4.64 -9.38
C GLN A 65 -19.54 5.98 -9.65
N VAL A 66 -20.71 6.20 -9.05
CA VAL A 66 -21.39 7.49 -8.97
C VAL A 66 -21.63 7.83 -7.51
N ASN A 67 -21.01 8.90 -7.02
CA ASN A 67 -21.25 9.40 -5.67
C ASN A 67 -22.34 10.46 -5.72
N LEU A 68 -23.35 10.36 -4.85
CA LEU A 68 -24.44 11.33 -4.79
C LEU A 68 -24.71 11.74 -3.36
N GLN A 69 -24.88 13.04 -3.12
CA GLN A 69 -25.34 13.58 -1.84
C GLN A 69 -26.54 14.51 -2.04
N LEU A 70 -27.69 14.13 -1.46
CA LEU A 70 -28.90 14.94 -1.34
C LEU A 70 -29.22 15.12 0.15
N GLY A 71 -29.29 16.34 0.66
CA GLY A 71 -29.60 16.59 2.06
C GLY A 71 -28.38 16.54 2.97
N THR A 72 -28.62 16.93 4.21
CA THR A 72 -27.63 16.96 5.30
C THR A 72 -28.32 16.62 6.62
N ALA A 73 -27.56 16.52 7.70
CA ALA A 73 -28.13 16.36 9.05
C ALA A 73 -29.13 17.48 9.41
N ALA A 74 -28.95 18.70 8.87
CA ALA A 74 -29.87 19.82 9.06
C ALA A 74 -30.99 19.87 7.99
N CYS A 75 -30.80 19.19 6.87
CA CYS A 75 -31.67 19.25 5.70
C CYS A 75 -32.18 17.85 5.33
N LYS A 76 -33.25 17.42 6.00
CA LYS A 76 -33.86 16.11 5.84
C LYS A 76 -35.24 16.23 5.18
N GLY A 77 -35.66 15.19 4.47
CA GLY A 77 -36.96 15.13 3.80
C GLY A 77 -37.42 13.70 3.56
N ASN A 78 -38.54 13.55 2.84
CA ASN A 78 -39.04 12.24 2.41
C ASN A 78 -38.50 11.92 1.01
N LEU A 79 -37.76 10.82 0.88
CA LEU A 79 -37.17 10.38 -0.40
C LEU A 79 -38.05 9.38 -1.17
N SER A 80 -39.26 9.08 -0.69
CA SER A 80 -40.11 8.00 -1.24
C SER A 80 -40.62 8.24 -2.66
N THR A 81 -40.43 9.44 -3.20
CA THR A 81 -40.86 9.83 -4.55
C THR A 81 -39.68 10.19 -5.45
N TYR A 82 -38.43 10.01 -4.99
CA TYR A 82 -37.25 10.45 -5.70
C TYR A 82 -36.79 9.42 -6.74
N TYR A 83 -36.41 9.91 -7.91
CA TYR A 83 -35.84 9.15 -9.00
C TYR A 83 -34.63 9.91 -9.54
N ALA A 84 -33.51 9.22 -9.72
CA ALA A 84 -32.33 9.82 -10.33
C ALA A 84 -31.81 8.99 -11.49
N ARG A 85 -31.37 9.71 -12.52
CA ARG A 85 -30.69 9.13 -13.67
C ARG A 85 -29.54 10.00 -14.12
N LEU A 86 -28.64 9.39 -14.87
CA LEU A 86 -27.53 10.03 -15.52
C LEU A 86 -27.71 9.90 -17.03
N VAL A 87 -27.36 10.95 -17.78
CA VAL A 87 -27.37 10.95 -19.24
C VAL A 87 -25.95 11.19 -19.73
N SER A 88 -25.43 10.29 -20.56
CA SER A 88 -24.09 10.40 -21.15
C SER A 88 -24.03 11.48 -22.25
N PRO A 89 -22.84 11.92 -22.68
CA PRO A 89 -22.70 12.91 -23.75
C PRO A 89 -23.33 12.49 -25.09
N THR A 90 -23.44 11.19 -25.34
CA THR A 90 -24.08 10.61 -26.53
C THR A 90 -25.60 10.43 -26.36
N GLY A 91 -26.14 10.66 -25.17
CA GLY A 91 -27.57 10.58 -24.86
C GLY A 91 -28.03 9.28 -24.21
N THR A 92 -27.12 8.36 -23.89
CA THR A 92 -27.47 7.10 -23.21
C THR A 92 -27.88 7.36 -21.76
N VAL A 93 -28.97 6.71 -21.33
CA VAL A 93 -29.58 6.93 -20.01
C VAL A 93 -29.23 5.79 -19.06
N ILE A 94 -28.62 6.14 -17.93
CA ILE A 94 -28.31 5.23 -16.83
C ILE A 94 -29.25 5.56 -15.67
N GLN A 95 -30.10 4.61 -15.29
CA GLN A 95 -30.95 4.74 -14.09
C GLN A 95 -30.13 4.44 -12.84
N LEU A 96 -30.04 5.40 -11.93
CA LEU A 96 -29.30 5.23 -10.67
C LEU A 96 -30.19 4.58 -9.61
N PHE A 97 -31.31 5.24 -9.32
CA PHE A 97 -32.35 4.72 -8.42
C PHE A 97 -33.72 5.28 -8.78
N GLY A 98 -34.75 4.50 -8.45
CA GLY A 98 -36.14 4.90 -8.34
C GLY A 98 -36.55 5.09 -6.88
N PRO A 99 -37.85 5.15 -6.59
CA PRO A 99 -38.35 5.62 -5.32
C PRO A 99 -37.88 4.69 -4.20
N PHE A 100 -37.47 5.30 -3.08
CA PHE A 100 -37.20 4.57 -1.85
C PHE A 100 -38.52 4.18 -1.17
N THR A 101 -38.50 3.16 -0.33
CA THR A 101 -39.69 2.73 0.44
C THR A 101 -39.66 3.35 1.83
N THR A 102 -39.42 4.66 1.92
CA THR A 102 -39.42 5.42 3.17
C THR A 102 -40.81 5.93 3.49
N THR A 103 -41.18 6.01 4.77
CA THR A 103 -42.49 6.54 5.22
C THR A 103 -42.34 7.73 6.18
N SER A 104 -41.12 8.27 6.37
CA SER A 104 -40.82 9.37 7.29
C SER A 104 -40.00 10.47 6.60
N THR A 105 -40.03 11.68 7.17
CA THR A 105 -39.36 12.89 6.65
C THR A 105 -37.93 13.08 7.16
N SER A 106 -37.40 12.15 7.97
CA SER A 106 -36.07 12.27 8.54
C SER A 106 -34.99 11.55 7.71
N GLN A 107 -34.94 11.78 6.40
CA GLN A 107 -33.98 11.14 5.47
C GLN A 107 -33.12 12.17 4.72
N TRP A 108 -31.86 11.83 4.45
CA TRP A 108 -30.94 12.56 3.56
C TRP A 108 -29.94 11.55 3.02
N MET A 109 -29.46 11.68 1.77
CA MET A 109 -28.45 10.81 1.19
C MET A 109 -27.07 11.46 1.00
N ASN A 110 -26.09 10.61 1.11
CA ASN A 110 -24.72 10.55 0.61
C ASN A 110 -24.69 9.06 0.19
N ILE A 111 -24.15 8.61 -0.94
CA ILE A 111 -24.09 7.16 -1.28
C ILE A 111 -23.09 7.03 -2.42
N LYS A 112 -22.44 5.86 -2.51
CA LYS A 112 -21.61 5.44 -3.64
C LYS A 112 -22.35 4.35 -4.43
N PHE A 113 -22.92 4.70 -5.58
CA PHE A 113 -23.54 3.75 -6.50
C PHE A 113 -22.49 3.08 -7.37
N ARG A 114 -22.60 1.75 -7.52
CA ARG A 114 -21.72 0.89 -8.30
C ARG A 114 -22.56 -0.02 -9.19
N ASP A 115 -21.91 -0.78 -10.04
CA ASP A 115 -22.60 -1.66 -10.99
C ASP A 115 -22.03 -3.07 -10.93
N ASP A 116 -22.45 -3.81 -9.91
CA ASP A 116 -22.11 -5.22 -9.72
C ASP A 116 -23.33 -5.96 -9.14
N ILE A 117 -23.61 -7.15 -9.69
CA ILE A 117 -24.77 -7.97 -9.32
C ILE A 117 -24.73 -8.47 -7.88
N ALA A 118 -23.54 -8.64 -7.32
CA ALA A 118 -23.33 -9.14 -5.97
C ALA A 118 -23.64 -8.10 -4.90
N LEU A 119 -23.70 -6.81 -5.26
CA LEU A 119 -24.05 -5.72 -4.36
C LEU A 119 -25.59 -5.60 -4.20
N GLU A 120 -26.03 -5.14 -3.03
CA GLU A 120 -27.44 -4.93 -2.73
C GLU A 120 -27.93 -3.55 -3.22
N ARG A 121 -29.23 -3.44 -3.50
CA ARG A 121 -29.86 -2.14 -3.73
C ARG A 121 -30.29 -1.55 -2.40
N VAL A 122 -30.34 -0.23 -2.32
CA VAL A 122 -30.87 0.45 -1.11
C VAL A 122 -32.31 0.01 -0.79
N ARG A 123 -33.11 -0.32 -1.81
CA ARG A 123 -34.49 -0.81 -1.63
C ARG A 123 -34.62 -2.26 -1.20
N ASP A 124 -33.53 -3.04 -1.24
CA ASP A 124 -33.56 -4.43 -0.79
C ASP A 124 -33.58 -4.50 0.76
N TYR A 125 -33.21 -3.42 1.44
CA TYR A 125 -33.31 -3.27 2.90
C TYR A 125 -34.74 -3.05 3.37
N SER A 126 -35.06 -3.50 4.59
CA SER A 126 -36.38 -3.27 5.20
C SER A 126 -36.71 -1.78 5.33
N THR A 127 -37.99 -1.41 5.42
CA THR A 127 -38.39 -0.01 5.62
C THR A 127 -37.82 0.58 6.91
N THR A 128 -37.73 -0.22 7.97
CA THR A 128 -37.12 0.18 9.24
C THR A 128 -35.64 0.42 9.09
N THR A 129 -34.95 -0.43 8.33
CA THR A 129 -33.54 -0.26 7.97
C THR A 129 -33.39 1.03 7.16
N GLN A 130 -34.14 1.22 6.07
CA GLN A 130 -34.10 2.46 5.29
C GLN A 130 -34.42 3.73 6.11
N GLN A 131 -35.11 3.62 7.26
CA GLN A 131 -35.57 4.75 8.04
C GLN A 131 -34.75 5.09 9.28
N GLY A 132 -34.30 4.08 10.00
CA GLY A 132 -33.75 4.21 11.36
C GLY A 132 -32.24 4.10 11.41
N TYR A 133 -31.61 3.42 10.45
CA TYR A 133 -30.21 3.01 10.52
C TYR A 133 -29.60 3.00 9.12
N HIS A 134 -28.28 3.19 8.97
CA HIS A 134 -27.56 3.11 7.67
C HIS A 134 -27.72 4.38 6.77
N PRO A 135 -26.84 4.62 5.77
CA PRO A 135 -25.40 4.37 5.62
C PRO A 135 -24.73 5.42 4.71
N TRP A 136 -25.21 6.65 4.73
CA TRP A 136 -25.09 7.50 3.56
C TRP A 136 -23.60 7.72 3.12
N ASN A 137 -22.67 7.86 4.06
CA ASN A 137 -21.25 7.97 3.74
C ASN A 137 -20.48 6.63 3.64
N VAL A 138 -21.06 5.49 4.05
CA VAL A 138 -20.34 4.23 4.29
C VAL A 138 -21.09 3.06 3.68
N GLY A 139 -20.55 2.37 2.67
CA GLY A 139 -21.07 1.10 2.17
C GLY A 139 -21.17 0.99 0.66
N TYR A 140 -21.74 -0.14 0.22
CA TYR A 140 -21.86 -0.56 -1.17
C TYR A 140 -23.33 -0.55 -1.60
N TYR A 141 -23.60 0.04 -2.74
CA TYR A 141 -24.94 0.07 -3.31
C TYR A 141 -24.82 -0.11 -4.80
N ARG A 142 -25.52 -1.10 -5.36
CA ARG A 142 -25.71 -1.10 -6.81
C ARG A 142 -26.83 -0.18 -7.23
N THR A 143 -26.81 0.19 -8.50
CA THR A 143 -27.97 0.79 -9.17
C THR A 143 -29.17 -0.15 -9.19
N ASP A 144 -30.37 0.41 -9.37
CA ASP A 144 -31.60 -0.39 -9.45
C ASP A 144 -31.65 -1.31 -10.66
N VAL A 145 -30.98 -0.91 -11.74
CA VAL A 145 -30.80 -1.70 -12.96
C VAL A 145 -29.44 -2.38 -12.88
N VAL A 146 -29.42 -3.70 -13.13
CA VAL A 146 -28.20 -4.50 -13.20
C VAL A 146 -27.43 -4.16 -14.47
N ASN A 147 -26.11 -4.02 -14.37
CA ASN A 147 -25.21 -3.68 -15.47
C ASN A 147 -25.54 -2.33 -16.12
N ALA A 148 -26.06 -1.38 -15.34
CA ALA A 148 -26.49 -0.08 -15.83
C ALA A 148 -25.32 0.77 -16.37
N PHE A 149 -24.15 0.71 -15.73
CA PHE A 149 -22.97 1.44 -16.18
C PHE A 149 -22.33 0.80 -17.40
N ALA A 150 -22.47 -0.52 -17.56
CA ALA A 150 -21.98 -1.20 -18.76
C ALA A 150 -22.65 -0.71 -20.06
N THR A 151 -23.83 -0.07 -19.97
CA THR A 151 -24.57 0.44 -21.14
C THR A 151 -23.87 1.57 -21.89
N VAL A 152 -22.94 2.27 -21.25
CA VAL A 152 -22.13 3.35 -21.87
C VAL A 152 -20.74 2.88 -22.32
N ASN A 153 -20.43 1.59 -22.16
CA ASN A 153 -19.20 1.03 -22.73
C ASN A 153 -19.29 1.06 -24.25
N GLY A 154 -18.21 1.47 -24.92
CA GLY A 154 -18.18 1.70 -26.36
C GLY A 154 -18.48 3.16 -26.77
N GLU A 155 -18.93 4.02 -25.85
CA GLU A 155 -19.20 5.43 -26.12
C GLU A 155 -17.94 6.31 -25.92
N ASP A 156 -17.98 7.54 -26.42
CA ASP A 156 -17.04 8.59 -25.99
C ASP A 156 -17.50 9.18 -24.66
N PRO A 157 -16.78 8.95 -23.55
CA PRO A 157 -17.17 9.46 -22.25
C PRO A 157 -16.86 10.95 -22.08
N ASN A 158 -16.07 11.56 -22.98
CA ASN A 158 -15.69 12.97 -22.88
C ASN A 158 -16.83 13.88 -23.35
N GLY A 159 -17.16 14.88 -22.56
CA GLY A 159 -18.26 15.81 -22.85
C GLY A 159 -19.09 16.14 -21.62
N GLN A 160 -20.32 16.58 -21.85
CA GLN A 160 -21.25 16.99 -20.80
C GLN A 160 -22.15 15.83 -20.40
N TRP A 161 -21.91 15.29 -19.21
CA TRP A 161 -22.83 14.37 -18.55
C TRP A 161 -23.91 15.16 -17.82
N THR A 162 -25.15 14.66 -17.81
CA THR A 162 -26.25 15.32 -17.11
C THR A 162 -26.85 14.41 -16.05
N PHE A 163 -26.68 14.78 -14.78
CA PHE A 163 -27.44 14.22 -13.66
C PHE A 163 -28.83 14.85 -13.64
N GLN A 164 -29.87 14.04 -13.52
CA GLN A 164 -31.26 14.48 -13.49
C GLN A 164 -31.98 13.84 -12.31
N LEU A 165 -32.72 14.67 -11.59
CA LEU A 165 -33.50 14.27 -10.41
C LEU A 165 -34.96 14.64 -10.65
N ALA A 166 -35.84 13.68 -10.40
CA ALA A 166 -37.28 13.88 -10.40
C ALA A 166 -37.85 13.43 -9.05
N GLU A 167 -38.76 14.19 -8.49
CA GLU A 167 -39.47 13.90 -7.26
C GLU A 167 -40.88 14.50 -7.29
N ASN A 168 -41.67 14.14 -6.30
CA ASN A 168 -43.02 14.66 -6.07
C ASN A 168 -43.33 14.61 -4.58
N THR A 169 -42.52 15.33 -3.81
CA THR A 169 -42.77 15.60 -2.39
C THR A 169 -43.01 17.10 -2.22
N THR A 170 -43.39 17.51 -1.01
CA THR A 170 -43.49 18.93 -0.62
C THR A 170 -42.48 19.28 0.48
N SER A 171 -41.56 18.37 0.75
CA SER A 171 -40.50 18.46 1.76
C SER A 171 -39.25 17.90 1.12
N GLU A 172 -38.52 18.79 0.45
CA GLU A 172 -37.36 18.43 -0.35
C GLU A 172 -36.06 18.58 0.43
N VAL A 173 -35.20 17.57 0.25
CA VAL A 173 -33.81 17.65 0.70
C VAL A 173 -33.01 18.63 -0.18
N SER A 174 -31.87 19.08 0.31
CA SER A 174 -30.92 19.82 -0.51
C SER A 174 -30.29 18.91 -1.57
N PHE A 175 -29.67 19.50 -2.58
CA PHE A 175 -28.66 18.83 -3.39
C PHE A 175 -27.30 19.37 -2.96
N GLU A 176 -26.33 18.50 -2.69
CA GLU A 176 -25.00 18.90 -2.27
C GLU A 176 -23.95 18.63 -3.36
N ARG A 177 -23.90 17.40 -3.88
CA ARG A 177 -22.96 17.03 -4.95
C ARG A 177 -23.37 15.79 -5.72
N VAL A 178 -22.86 15.69 -6.94
CA VAL A 178 -22.76 14.46 -7.71
C VAL A 178 -21.34 14.31 -8.25
N GLU A 179 -20.79 13.10 -8.19
CA GLU A 179 -19.45 12.79 -8.68
C GLU A 179 -19.48 11.53 -9.53
N LEU A 180 -18.84 11.57 -10.70
CA LEU A 180 -18.64 10.44 -11.58
C LEU A 180 -17.19 9.98 -11.46
N VAL A 181 -16.99 8.72 -11.14
CA VAL A 181 -15.65 8.14 -11.00
C VAL A 181 -15.44 7.14 -12.14
N PHE A 182 -14.38 7.38 -12.92
CA PHE A 182 -13.95 6.53 -14.03
C PHE A 182 -12.63 5.86 -13.70
N GLY A 183 -12.47 4.60 -14.06
CA GLY A 183 -11.24 3.86 -13.79
C GLY A 183 -11.41 2.36 -14.04
N PRO A 184 -10.50 1.52 -13.56
CA PRO A 184 -10.67 0.07 -13.59
C PRO A 184 -12.01 -0.35 -12.96
N PRO A 185 -12.65 -1.41 -13.45
CA PRO A 185 -13.90 -1.91 -12.86
C PRO A 185 -13.67 -2.24 -11.38
N ILE A 186 -14.70 -2.00 -10.56
CA ILE A 186 -14.71 -2.51 -9.18
C ILE A 186 -14.95 -4.02 -9.27
N VAL A 187 -14.09 -4.79 -8.63
CA VAL A 187 -14.25 -6.24 -8.52
C VAL A 187 -14.88 -6.55 -7.16
N VAL A 188 -15.92 -7.37 -7.16
CA VAL A 188 -16.47 -7.95 -5.92
C VAL A 188 -15.91 -9.35 -5.72
N THR A 189 -15.19 -9.56 -4.63
CA THR A 189 -14.69 -10.87 -4.20
C THR A 189 -15.70 -11.49 -3.26
N ASP A 190 -16.47 -12.47 -3.75
CA ASP A 190 -17.48 -13.16 -2.96
C ASP A 190 -16.89 -14.39 -2.27
N VAL A 191 -16.82 -14.35 -0.94
CA VAL A 191 -16.33 -15.45 -0.09
C VAL A 191 -17.46 -16.15 0.67
N THR A 192 -18.73 -15.82 0.40
CA THR A 192 -19.88 -16.36 1.14
C THR A 192 -20.14 -17.85 0.90
N GLY A 193 -19.60 -18.43 -0.17
CA GLY A 193 -19.79 -19.83 -0.54
C GLY A 193 -18.77 -20.82 0.04
N GLY A 194 -17.77 -20.36 0.80
CA GLY A 194 -16.71 -21.19 1.37
C GLY A 194 -16.53 -20.97 2.87
N SER A 195 -15.70 -21.81 3.51
CA SER A 195 -15.32 -21.70 4.92
C SER A 195 -13.82 -21.41 5.08
N GLY A 196 -13.17 -20.88 4.04
CA GLY A 196 -11.72 -20.67 4.03
C GLY A 196 -11.28 -19.60 5.03
N ASN A 197 -12.14 -18.62 5.29
CA ASN A 197 -11.92 -17.50 6.20
C ASN A 197 -12.56 -17.70 7.58
N ASP A 198 -12.84 -18.94 7.96
CA ASP A 198 -13.37 -19.33 9.28
C ASP A 198 -12.26 -19.52 10.35
N PHE A 199 -11.03 -19.17 10.00
CA PHE A 199 -9.91 -19.25 10.94
C PHE A 199 -8.82 -18.27 10.52
N CYS A 200 -8.02 -17.85 11.51
CA CYS A 200 -6.98 -16.83 11.34
C CYS A 200 -5.98 -17.13 10.19
N SER A 201 -5.53 -18.38 10.01
CA SER A 201 -4.57 -18.73 8.94
C SER A 201 -5.18 -18.76 7.54
N GLY A 202 -6.52 -18.76 7.44
CA GLY A 202 -7.27 -18.69 6.20
C GLY A 202 -7.92 -17.33 5.95
N ALA A 203 -7.54 -16.31 6.73
CA ALA A 203 -8.10 -14.97 6.64
C ALA A 203 -8.06 -14.43 5.20
N THR A 204 -9.20 -13.94 4.72
CA THR A 204 -9.28 -13.36 3.37
C THR A 204 -8.59 -12.01 3.35
N CYS A 205 -7.74 -11.78 2.33
CA CYS A 205 -7.04 -10.51 2.18
C CYS A 205 -7.99 -9.36 1.82
N ILE A 206 -7.83 -8.22 2.48
CA ILE A 206 -8.41 -6.92 2.16
C ILE A 206 -7.29 -6.06 1.55
N ASP A 207 -7.18 -6.08 0.23
CA ASP A 207 -6.10 -5.44 -0.53
C ASP A 207 -6.39 -3.98 -0.93
N GLY A 208 -7.63 -3.52 -0.73
CA GLY A 208 -8.09 -2.21 -1.19
C GLY A 208 -8.39 -2.13 -2.70
N LEU A 209 -8.23 -3.23 -3.43
CA LEU A 209 -8.50 -3.33 -4.88
C LEU A 209 -9.91 -3.84 -5.17
N SER A 210 -10.47 -4.65 -4.25
CA SER A 210 -11.80 -5.24 -4.37
C SER A 210 -12.72 -4.88 -3.20
N VAL A 211 -14.03 -5.02 -3.44
CA VAL A 211 -15.04 -5.07 -2.37
C VAL A 211 -15.20 -6.54 -2.00
N ILE A 212 -15.04 -6.90 -0.73
CA ILE A 212 -15.27 -8.28 -0.29
C ILE A 212 -16.72 -8.42 0.11
N ARG A 213 -17.44 -9.38 -0.47
CA ARG A 213 -18.74 -9.84 0.02
C ARG A 213 -18.49 -11.05 0.90
N GLY A 214 -18.63 -10.85 2.20
CA GLY A 214 -18.36 -11.84 3.24
C GLY A 214 -19.62 -12.27 3.96
N THR A 215 -19.50 -13.36 4.70
CA THR A 215 -20.50 -13.80 5.67
C THR A 215 -19.81 -14.36 6.89
N ASN A 216 -20.57 -14.60 7.95
CA ASN A 216 -20.21 -15.53 9.00
C ASN A 216 -21.13 -16.76 9.04
N LEU A 217 -22.03 -16.93 8.08
CA LEU A 217 -22.95 -18.07 8.01
C LEU A 217 -22.21 -19.40 7.80
N ALA A 218 -22.63 -20.43 8.54
CA ALA A 218 -22.20 -21.83 8.38
C ALA A 218 -20.74 -22.14 8.76
N TYR A 219 -20.09 -21.26 9.51
CA TYR A 219 -18.75 -21.42 10.06
C TYR A 219 -18.74 -22.40 11.27
N PRO A 220 -18.20 -23.64 11.13
CA PRO A 220 -18.20 -24.66 12.18
C PRO A 220 -17.48 -24.27 13.48
N PRO A 221 -17.76 -24.96 14.61
CA PRO A 221 -17.33 -24.55 15.96
C PRO A 221 -15.85 -24.82 16.30
N LEU A 222 -14.96 -24.90 15.31
CA LEU A 222 -13.54 -25.22 15.47
C LEU A 222 -12.63 -24.06 15.05
N ASP A 223 -12.95 -22.85 15.50
CA ASP A 223 -12.06 -21.70 15.36
C ASP A 223 -10.98 -21.79 16.47
N PRO A 224 -9.67 -21.67 16.17
CA PRO A 224 -8.64 -21.55 17.19
C PRO A 224 -9.00 -20.52 18.26
N PHE A 225 -8.97 -21.01 19.50
CA PHE A 225 -9.19 -20.29 20.73
C PHE A 225 -8.47 -18.92 20.77
N TYR A 226 -9.20 -17.87 21.20
CA TYR A 226 -8.76 -16.54 21.69
C TYR A 226 -8.74 -15.38 20.65
N PRO A 227 -9.26 -14.20 21.04
CA PRO A 227 -8.89 -13.52 22.26
C PRO A 227 -9.83 -13.91 23.41
N GLY A 228 -9.33 -13.91 24.63
CA GLY A 228 -10.06 -14.55 25.72
C GLY A 228 -11.31 -13.78 26.05
N ASP A 229 -11.97 -14.22 27.10
CA ASP A 229 -12.83 -13.34 27.89
C ASP A 229 -12.12 -12.00 28.26
N VAL A 230 -10.80 -11.86 27.98
CA VAL A 230 -9.98 -10.68 28.19
C VAL A 230 -9.01 -10.45 27.00
N VAL A 231 -9.28 -9.48 26.13
CA VAL A 231 -8.34 -8.93 25.12
C VAL A 231 -7.75 -7.63 25.66
N GLY A 232 -6.45 -7.60 25.98
CA GLY A 232 -5.82 -6.39 26.53
C GLY A 232 -6.46 -5.87 27.84
N GLY A 233 -7.12 -6.73 28.61
CA GLY A 233 -7.89 -6.36 29.81
C GLY A 233 -9.41 -6.28 29.60
N CYS A 234 -9.91 -6.45 28.37
CA CYS A 234 -11.31 -6.25 28.03
C CYS A 234 -12.10 -7.54 27.75
N GLY A 235 -13.26 -7.68 28.40
CA GLY A 235 -14.34 -8.62 28.05
C GLY A 235 -14.53 -8.79 26.55
N TRP A 236 -14.34 -9.99 25.99
CA TRP A 236 -14.90 -10.39 24.68
C TRP A 236 -15.89 -11.52 24.95
N ASN A 237 -17.14 -11.37 24.54
CA ASN A 237 -18.22 -12.33 24.80
C ASN A 237 -18.77 -12.97 23.52
N GLY A 238 -18.08 -12.79 22.39
CA GLY A 238 -18.46 -13.42 21.12
C GLY A 238 -18.66 -14.91 21.32
N ALA A 239 -19.75 -15.45 20.78
CA ALA A 239 -19.98 -16.89 20.87
C ALA A 239 -18.83 -17.56 20.11
N ASN A 240 -18.20 -18.58 20.72
CA ASN A 240 -17.08 -19.31 20.11
C ASN A 240 -17.58 -20.18 18.93
N ASN A 241 -17.96 -19.53 17.84
CA ASN A 241 -18.46 -20.06 16.57
C ASN A 241 -18.98 -18.86 15.76
N ASN A 242 -18.87 -18.87 14.44
CA ASN A 242 -19.43 -17.81 13.57
C ASN A 242 -18.56 -16.53 13.44
N SER A 243 -17.24 -16.68 13.40
CA SER A 243 -16.27 -15.59 13.18
C SER A 243 -15.66 -15.62 11.77
N GLY A 244 -15.84 -14.53 11.02
CA GLY A 244 -15.15 -14.33 9.75
C GLY A 244 -13.83 -13.58 9.93
N TRP A 245 -12.75 -14.15 9.40
CA TRP A 245 -11.41 -13.61 9.49
C TRP A 245 -10.99 -12.93 8.18
N TYR A 246 -10.56 -11.68 8.30
CA TYR A 246 -10.06 -10.89 7.19
C TYR A 246 -8.74 -10.24 7.59
N ARG A 247 -7.80 -10.09 6.66
CA ARG A 247 -6.45 -9.59 6.94
C ARG A 247 -6.11 -8.44 5.99
N PHE A 248 -5.36 -7.45 6.45
CA PHE A 248 -4.69 -6.49 5.60
C PHE A 248 -3.24 -6.29 6.06
N VAL A 249 -2.39 -5.84 5.14
CA VAL A 249 -1.05 -5.35 5.48
C VAL A 249 -1.09 -3.83 5.45
N ALA A 250 -0.63 -3.20 6.53
CA ALA A 250 -0.62 -1.74 6.58
C ALA A 250 0.44 -1.17 5.63
N SER A 251 0.04 -0.21 4.79
CA SER A 251 0.96 0.54 3.92
C SER A 251 1.64 1.72 4.62
N GLY A 252 1.14 2.10 5.80
CA GLY A 252 1.57 3.28 6.54
C GLY A 252 1.10 3.22 7.99
N THR A 253 1.04 4.39 8.63
CA THR A 253 0.62 4.51 10.03
C THR A 253 -0.89 4.61 10.23
N THR A 254 -1.65 4.71 9.14
CA THR A 254 -3.12 4.85 9.16
C THR A 254 -3.78 3.95 8.11
N ALA A 255 -5.01 3.53 8.38
CA ALA A 255 -5.84 2.81 7.41
C ALA A 255 -7.32 3.11 7.60
N ASN A 256 -8.09 3.03 6.52
CA ASN A 256 -9.53 3.18 6.54
C ASN A 256 -10.19 1.88 6.08
N ILE A 257 -11.09 1.31 6.88
CA ILE A 257 -11.86 0.11 6.54
C ILE A 257 -13.34 0.41 6.75
N THR A 258 -14.19 0.08 5.79
CA THR A 258 -15.64 0.19 5.94
C THR A 258 -16.28 -1.17 5.91
N VAL A 259 -17.22 -1.43 6.82
CA VAL A 259 -18.04 -2.65 6.84
C VAL A 259 -19.51 -2.27 6.78
N SER A 260 -20.29 -2.94 5.94
CA SER A 260 -21.68 -2.57 5.69
C SER A 260 -22.56 -3.75 5.32
N GLY A 261 -23.88 -3.54 5.31
CA GLY A 261 -24.85 -4.57 4.91
C GLY A 261 -25.25 -5.55 6.02
N MET A 262 -24.65 -5.43 7.20
CA MET A 262 -24.96 -6.28 8.35
C MET A 262 -26.42 -6.13 8.77
N VAL A 263 -27.17 -7.22 8.71
CA VAL A 263 -28.47 -7.39 9.34
C VAL A 263 -28.27 -7.69 10.82
N ASN A 264 -28.80 -6.84 11.69
CA ASN A 264 -28.75 -6.98 13.14
C ASN A 264 -30.15 -7.12 13.75
N SER A 265 -30.21 -7.57 15.00
CA SER A 265 -31.48 -7.64 15.72
C SER A 265 -32.01 -6.23 16.01
N THR A 266 -33.33 -6.04 16.05
CA THR A 266 -33.94 -4.75 16.40
C THR A 266 -33.86 -4.44 17.91
N GLY A 267 -33.11 -5.23 18.69
CA GLY A 267 -33.05 -5.17 20.15
C GLY A 267 -31.67 -4.73 20.64
N THR A 268 -31.62 -3.90 21.66
CA THR A 268 -30.37 -3.44 22.24
C THR A 268 -29.73 -4.55 23.09
N GLY A 269 -28.68 -5.20 22.57
CA GLY A 269 -27.50 -5.48 23.42
C GLY A 269 -27.05 -6.91 23.70
N THR A 270 -27.56 -7.97 23.07
CA THR A 270 -26.97 -9.34 23.27
C THR A 270 -27.01 -10.28 22.05
N ALA A 271 -27.44 -9.85 20.87
CA ALA A 271 -27.60 -10.74 19.70
C ALA A 271 -27.32 -10.02 18.37
N ASP A 272 -26.16 -9.38 18.27
CA ASP A 272 -25.77 -8.49 17.17
C ASP A 272 -24.36 -8.83 16.65
N MET A 273 -24.02 -8.37 15.44
CA MET A 273 -22.70 -8.54 14.86
C MET A 273 -21.64 -7.75 15.65
N GLN A 274 -20.49 -8.36 15.93
CA GLN A 274 -19.36 -7.78 16.66
C GLN A 274 -18.13 -7.71 15.76
N LEU A 275 -17.39 -6.60 15.81
CA LEU A 275 -16.26 -6.38 14.92
C LEU A 275 -15.07 -5.88 15.72
N VAL A 276 -13.89 -6.41 15.43
CA VAL A 276 -12.65 -5.96 16.06
C VAL A 276 -11.50 -5.98 15.07
N VAL A 277 -10.63 -4.97 15.18
CA VAL A 277 -9.34 -4.97 14.48
C VAL A 277 -8.23 -5.26 15.47
N VAL A 278 -7.43 -6.27 15.16
CA VAL A 278 -6.32 -6.70 16.00
C VAL A 278 -5.02 -6.80 15.22
N GLN A 279 -3.91 -6.60 15.92
CA GLN A 279 -2.57 -6.92 15.46
C GLN A 279 -2.18 -8.29 16.01
N GLN A 280 -1.75 -9.20 15.14
CA GLN A 280 -1.19 -10.49 15.53
C GLN A 280 0.35 -10.39 15.55
N THR A 281 0.98 -11.18 16.42
CA THR A 281 2.42 -11.38 16.39
C THR A 281 2.78 -12.38 15.28
N ASN A 282 4.04 -12.34 14.82
CA ASN A 282 4.58 -13.27 13.83
C ASN A 282 5.25 -14.46 14.56
N PRO A 283 5.02 -15.75 14.20
CA PRO A 283 4.16 -16.25 13.13
C PRO A 283 2.67 -15.96 13.33
N ILE A 284 1.99 -15.70 12.22
CA ILE A 284 0.56 -15.43 12.17
C ILE A 284 -0.22 -16.50 12.95
N CYS A 285 -1.12 -16.07 13.85
CA CYS A 285 -1.95 -16.94 14.70
C CYS A 285 -1.18 -17.73 15.77
N SER A 286 0.05 -17.33 16.13
CA SER A 286 0.87 -18.06 17.11
C SER A 286 0.80 -17.50 18.54
N GLY A 287 0.01 -16.46 18.80
CA GLY A 287 -0.08 -15.80 20.10
C GLY A 287 -1.34 -14.96 20.28
N PRO A 288 -1.60 -14.45 21.51
CA PRO A 288 -2.75 -13.60 21.78
C PRO A 288 -2.61 -12.28 21.00
N PRO A 289 -3.64 -11.85 20.26
CA PRO A 289 -3.58 -10.62 19.51
C PRO A 289 -3.51 -9.39 20.44
N THR A 290 -2.83 -8.33 19.99
CA THR A 290 -2.89 -7.00 20.60
C THR A 290 -3.91 -6.14 19.86
N VAL A 291 -4.88 -5.56 20.57
CA VAL A 291 -5.90 -4.68 19.95
C VAL A 291 -5.23 -3.42 19.42
N VAL A 292 -5.59 -3.01 18.19
CA VAL A 292 -5.16 -1.72 17.64
C VAL A 292 -6.14 -0.63 18.14
N PRO A 293 -5.73 0.26 19.05
CA PRO A 293 -6.68 1.00 19.88
C PRO A 293 -7.06 2.41 19.40
N THR A 294 -6.60 2.90 18.25
CA THR A 294 -6.84 4.31 17.88
C THR A 294 -7.47 4.40 16.50
N GLY A 295 -8.72 4.89 16.44
CA GLY A 295 -9.45 5.05 15.18
C GLY A 295 -10.66 4.15 14.92
N GLY A 296 -11.28 3.57 15.95
CA GLY A 296 -12.55 2.84 15.77
C GLY A 296 -13.70 3.73 15.28
N CYS A 297 -14.81 3.09 14.88
CA CYS A 297 -16.00 3.69 14.26
C CYS A 297 -16.40 5.10 14.77
N PRO A 298 -16.39 6.15 13.91
CA PRO A 298 -17.15 7.37 14.18
C PRO A 298 -18.64 7.13 13.90
N ASP A 299 -19.47 7.11 14.93
CA ASP A 299 -20.92 7.33 14.80
C ASP A 299 -21.16 8.84 14.54
N PRO A 300 -22.07 9.29 13.65
CA PRO A 300 -22.31 10.73 13.44
C PRO A 300 -22.88 11.42 14.69
N PRO A 301 -22.49 12.68 14.98
CA PRO A 301 -22.89 13.38 16.18
C PRO A 301 -24.25 14.09 16.02
N GLY A 302 -25.21 13.83 16.93
CA GLY A 302 -26.40 14.70 17.05
C GLY A 302 -27.63 14.17 17.82
N VAL A 303 -27.76 12.88 18.11
CA VAL A 303 -28.83 12.34 18.98
C VAL A 303 -28.39 11.31 20.03
N ASN A 304 -27.08 11.06 20.17
CA ASN A 304 -26.50 10.28 21.28
C ASN A 304 -24.97 10.47 21.42
N ASN A 305 -24.43 11.63 21.05
CA ASN A 305 -23.00 11.92 21.19
C ASN A 305 -22.61 12.17 22.66
N THR A 306 -21.97 11.18 23.30
CA THR A 306 -20.88 11.44 24.22
C THR A 306 -19.58 10.96 23.59
N SER A 307 -18.67 11.91 23.34
CA SER A 307 -17.26 11.69 23.06
C SER A 307 -16.68 10.54 23.91
N TYR A 308 -15.86 9.68 23.32
CA TYR A 308 -14.81 9.05 24.11
C TYR A 308 -13.70 10.08 24.29
N ALA A 309 -13.36 10.38 25.54
CA ALA A 309 -12.28 11.30 25.89
C ALA A 309 -10.88 10.66 25.79
N ALA A 310 -10.74 9.47 25.19
CA ALA A 310 -9.48 8.72 25.19
C ALA A 310 -9.38 7.74 24.00
N PRO A 311 -8.15 7.32 23.60
CA PRO A 311 -7.93 6.12 22.79
C PRO A 311 -8.55 4.91 23.51
N ASN A 312 -8.79 3.78 22.83
CA ASN A 312 -9.34 2.54 23.43
C ASN A 312 -9.00 2.42 24.93
N GLY A 313 -9.99 2.68 25.78
CA GLY A 313 -9.79 2.91 27.21
C GLY A 313 -9.82 4.40 27.63
N GLY A 314 -11.01 4.87 28.00
CA GLY A 314 -11.15 5.95 28.98
C GLY A 314 -12.61 6.14 29.35
N VAL A 315 -13.03 6.29 30.60
CA VAL A 315 -12.36 6.32 31.90
C VAL A 315 -13.36 5.63 32.84
N GLY A 316 -12.99 4.53 33.51
CA GLY A 316 -13.80 3.99 34.61
C GLY A 316 -13.86 2.47 34.73
N THR A 317 -13.96 1.71 33.64
CA THR A 317 -13.92 0.23 33.66
C THR A 317 -13.44 -0.33 32.32
N MET A 318 -12.62 -1.38 32.37
CA MET A 318 -11.83 -1.93 31.25
C MET A 318 -12.65 -2.81 30.27
N ALA A 319 -13.93 -2.54 29.99
CA ALA A 319 -14.85 -3.61 29.58
C ALA A 319 -15.40 -3.63 28.14
N ASN A 320 -15.03 -2.77 27.19
CA ASN A 320 -15.80 -2.72 25.91
C ASN A 320 -14.93 -2.79 24.65
N VAL A 321 -14.60 -4.01 24.22
CA VAL A 321 -14.41 -4.33 22.81
C VAL A 321 -15.80 -4.54 22.22
N TYR A 322 -16.39 -3.53 21.55
CA TYR A 322 -17.69 -3.54 20.86
C TYR A 322 -18.73 -4.64 21.28
N LEU A 323 -19.00 -4.76 22.59
CA LEU A 323 -19.76 -5.88 23.18
C LEU A 323 -21.28 -5.79 22.95
N ASN A 324 -21.80 -4.60 22.63
CA ASN A 324 -23.23 -4.38 22.47
C ASN A 324 -23.73 -4.60 21.03
N GLY A 325 -22.86 -5.07 20.13
CA GLY A 325 -23.19 -5.20 18.72
C GLY A 325 -23.12 -3.90 17.93
N ILE A 326 -22.87 -4.01 16.63
CA ILE A 326 -22.99 -2.90 15.70
C ILE A 326 -24.32 -3.05 14.98
N THR A 327 -25.30 -2.20 15.24
CA THR A 327 -26.62 -2.23 14.57
C THR A 327 -26.61 -1.61 13.17
N ALA A 328 -25.47 -1.09 12.70
CA ALA A 328 -25.33 -0.25 11.51
C ALA A 328 -24.04 -0.53 10.71
N ASN A 329 -23.82 0.23 9.63
CA ASN A 329 -22.53 0.23 8.91
C ASN A 329 -21.43 0.84 9.80
N CYS A 330 -20.20 0.36 9.63
CA CYS A 330 -19.05 0.69 10.46
C CYS A 330 -17.89 1.22 9.62
N GLU A 331 -17.09 2.15 10.18
CA GLU A 331 -15.91 2.71 9.53
C GLU A 331 -14.71 2.77 10.51
N PHE A 332 -13.69 1.95 10.32
CA PHE A 332 -12.46 2.02 11.09
C PHE A 332 -11.48 3.02 10.45
N ASN A 333 -11.22 4.14 11.10
CA ASN A 333 -10.19 5.14 10.79
C ASN A 333 -8.90 4.91 11.59
N LEU A 334 -8.30 3.74 11.41
CA LEU A 334 -7.16 3.24 12.16
C LEU A 334 -5.95 4.16 12.10
N SER A 335 -5.22 4.24 13.22
CA SER A 335 -3.96 4.96 13.38
C SER A 335 -3.03 4.22 14.33
N GLY A 336 -1.74 4.57 14.31
CA GLY A 336 -0.72 3.85 15.08
C GLY A 336 -0.35 2.49 14.47
N LEU A 337 -0.68 2.28 13.20
CA LEU A 337 -0.25 1.09 12.47
C LEU A 337 1.26 1.17 12.18
N THR A 338 1.87 0.00 12.00
CA THR A 338 3.25 -0.14 11.53
C THR A 338 3.17 -0.63 10.10
N ALA A 339 3.72 0.14 9.16
CA ALA A 339 3.80 -0.28 7.77
C ALA A 339 4.50 -1.64 7.66
N GLY A 340 3.97 -2.56 6.84
CA GLY A 340 4.47 -3.93 6.69
C GLY A 340 3.86 -4.94 7.65
N ASN A 341 3.31 -4.49 8.77
CA ASN A 341 2.66 -5.41 9.70
C ASN A 341 1.28 -5.85 9.19
N SER A 342 0.94 -7.09 9.57
CA SER A 342 -0.37 -7.68 9.30
C SER A 342 -1.34 -7.38 10.43
N TYR A 343 -2.55 -7.02 10.02
CA TYR A 343 -3.66 -6.72 10.90
C TYR A 343 -4.87 -7.52 10.45
N TYR A 344 -5.74 -7.85 11.40
CA TYR A 344 -6.91 -8.67 11.16
C TYR A 344 -8.16 -7.90 11.53
N LEU A 345 -9.14 -7.90 10.62
CA LEU A 345 -10.52 -7.57 10.91
C LEU A 345 -11.24 -8.90 11.19
N ILE A 346 -11.78 -9.03 12.40
CA ILE A 346 -12.59 -10.17 12.82
C ILE A 346 -14.03 -9.68 12.91
N ILE A 347 -14.95 -10.42 12.29
CA ILE A 347 -16.39 -10.14 12.30
C ILE A 347 -17.11 -11.35 12.85
N ASP A 348 -17.66 -11.21 14.05
CA ASP A 348 -18.31 -12.27 14.82
C ASP A 348 -19.82 -12.03 15.00
N GLY A 349 -20.56 -13.10 15.25
CA GLY A 349 -21.99 -13.06 15.51
C GLY A 349 -22.34 -13.41 16.95
N ASN A 350 -22.59 -12.42 17.81
CA ASN A 350 -22.98 -12.70 19.19
C ASN A 350 -24.30 -13.50 19.25
N GLY A 351 -24.33 -14.52 20.10
CA GLY A 351 -25.49 -15.42 20.22
C GLY A 351 -25.76 -16.28 18.97
N GLY A 352 -24.77 -16.43 18.07
CA GLY A 352 -24.90 -17.20 16.83
C GLY A 352 -25.58 -16.45 15.68
N LEU A 353 -25.67 -15.12 15.78
CA LEU A 353 -26.21 -14.28 14.70
C LEU A 353 -25.34 -14.43 13.45
N SER A 354 -25.97 -14.66 12.29
CA SER A 354 -25.27 -14.68 11.00
C SER A 354 -25.75 -13.56 10.11
N SER A 355 -24.83 -12.97 9.35
CA SER A 355 -25.14 -11.93 8.38
C SER A 355 -24.28 -12.04 7.13
N THR A 356 -24.79 -11.49 6.03
CA THR A 356 -23.95 -11.12 4.88
C THR A 356 -23.50 -9.68 5.08
N PHE A 357 -22.26 -9.40 4.75
CA PHE A 357 -21.68 -8.07 4.92
C PHE A 357 -20.61 -7.82 3.87
N TYR A 358 -20.21 -6.57 3.75
CA TYR A 358 -19.31 -6.14 2.70
C TYR A 358 -18.24 -5.26 3.30
N ILE A 359 -17.00 -5.56 2.94
CA ILE A 359 -15.80 -4.94 3.46
C ILE A 359 -15.12 -4.19 2.32
N GLU A 360 -14.76 -2.95 2.58
CA GLU A 360 -13.90 -2.17 1.70
C GLU A 360 -12.74 -1.60 2.51
N MET A 361 -11.63 -1.34 1.83
CA MET A 361 -10.50 -0.65 2.43
C MET A 361 -10.13 0.56 1.56
N PRO A 362 -10.81 1.71 1.78
CA PRO A 362 -10.58 2.91 0.96
C PRO A 362 -9.15 3.44 1.00
N SER A 363 -8.38 3.16 2.08
CA SER A 363 -6.97 3.55 2.15
C SER A 363 -6.19 2.73 3.18
N GLY A 364 -4.86 2.73 3.06
CA GLY A 364 -3.95 2.22 4.07
C GLY A 364 -3.66 0.72 4.00
N GLY A 365 -4.34 -0.04 3.13
CA GLY A 365 -4.05 -1.45 2.85
C GLY A 365 -3.25 -1.64 1.58
N ILE A 366 -2.45 -2.70 1.56
CA ILE A 366 -1.82 -3.25 0.35
C ILE A 366 -2.11 -4.75 0.29
N ASP A 367 -1.90 -5.33 -0.89
CA ASP A 367 -2.04 -6.77 -1.12
C ASP A 367 -1.26 -7.57 -0.07
N CYS A 368 -1.94 -8.52 0.57
CA CYS A 368 -1.44 -9.32 1.67
C CYS A 368 -0.40 -10.36 1.25
N SER A 369 -0.19 -10.55 -0.06
CA SER A 369 0.91 -11.31 -0.65
C SER A 369 2.19 -10.50 -0.78
N ILE A 370 2.10 -9.17 -0.71
CA ILE A 370 3.25 -8.27 -0.71
C ILE A 370 3.87 -8.30 0.69
N VAL A 371 4.95 -9.04 0.84
CA VAL A 371 5.87 -8.86 1.95
C VAL A 371 6.57 -7.53 1.70
N LEU A 372 6.37 -6.54 2.58
CA LEU A 372 7.08 -5.28 2.45
C LEU A 372 8.57 -5.59 2.62
N PRO A 373 9.41 -5.28 1.61
CA PRO A 373 10.80 -5.68 1.65
C PRO A 373 11.54 -5.07 2.84
N VAL A 374 12.63 -5.71 3.25
CA VAL A 374 13.62 -5.11 4.15
C VAL A 374 13.90 -3.67 3.72
N THR A 375 13.73 -2.73 4.65
CA THR A 375 13.97 -1.32 4.38
C THR A 375 15.45 -1.04 4.60
N TRP A 376 16.21 -0.99 3.51
CA TRP A 376 17.62 -0.62 3.50
C TRP A 376 17.77 0.85 3.90
N THR A 377 18.61 1.13 4.90
CA THR A 377 18.94 2.50 5.31
C THR A 377 20.32 2.94 4.83
N ALA A 378 21.22 1.98 4.60
CA ALA A 378 22.53 2.22 4.03
C ALA A 378 23.03 0.98 3.29
N PHE A 379 23.75 1.20 2.20
CA PHE A 379 24.54 0.20 1.49
C PHE A 379 25.74 0.91 0.90
N ASP A 380 26.95 0.43 1.20
CA ASP A 380 28.20 1.03 0.74
C ASP A 380 29.31 -0.02 0.61
N VAL A 381 30.27 0.22 -0.29
CA VAL A 381 31.41 -0.68 -0.54
C VAL A 381 32.72 0.09 -0.58
N GLU A 382 33.47 -0.02 0.50
CA GLU A 382 34.74 0.69 0.68
C GLU A 382 35.94 -0.19 0.31
N CYS A 383 36.92 0.39 -0.38
CA CYS A 383 38.19 -0.28 -0.63
C CYS A 383 39.10 -0.12 0.59
N GLU A 384 39.43 -1.23 1.25
CA GLU A 384 40.31 -1.27 2.42
C GLU A 384 41.46 -2.25 2.16
N MET A 385 42.69 -1.72 2.06
CA MET A 385 43.90 -2.53 1.83
C MET A 385 43.84 -3.43 0.58
N GLY A 386 43.18 -2.98 -0.49
CA GLY A 386 43.00 -3.77 -1.73
C GLY A 386 41.82 -4.75 -1.69
N ASN A 387 41.26 -4.99 -0.52
CA ASN A 387 40.01 -5.74 -0.31
C ASN A 387 38.81 -4.79 -0.41
N ARG A 388 37.62 -5.34 -0.64
CA ARG A 388 36.38 -4.55 -0.67
C ARG A 388 35.52 -4.92 0.54
N ARG A 389 35.31 -3.98 1.44
CA ARG A 389 34.41 -4.14 2.58
C ARG A 389 33.01 -3.73 2.16
N VAL A 390 32.09 -4.68 2.16
CA VAL A 390 30.69 -4.49 1.83
C VAL A 390 29.90 -4.31 3.12
N ASN A 391 29.29 -3.13 3.30
CA ASN A 391 28.55 -2.75 4.49
C ASN A 391 27.09 -2.46 4.14
N TRP A 392 26.16 -2.94 4.96
CA TRP A 392 24.76 -2.56 4.84
C TRP A 392 24.07 -2.44 6.19
N THR A 393 23.06 -1.56 6.23
CA THR A 393 22.19 -1.38 7.38
C THR A 393 20.74 -1.52 6.94
N VAL A 394 19.98 -2.23 7.75
CA VAL A 394 18.54 -2.43 7.58
C VAL A 394 17.82 -1.80 8.76
N ALA A 395 16.77 -1.01 8.52
CA ALA A 395 15.96 -0.42 9.58
C ALA A 395 15.15 -1.49 10.32
N THR A 396 14.57 -2.41 9.56
CA THR A 396 13.74 -3.51 10.03
C THR A 396 13.99 -4.74 9.16
N GLN A 397 13.77 -5.93 9.73
CA GLN A 397 13.77 -7.19 9.01
C GLN A 397 12.48 -7.93 9.32
N GLN A 398 11.95 -8.64 8.34
CA GLN A 398 10.77 -9.48 8.54
C GLN A 398 11.03 -10.81 7.86
N ASN A 399 10.92 -11.90 8.61
CA ASN A 399 11.15 -13.26 8.13
C ASN A 399 12.51 -13.48 7.43
N ASN A 400 13.50 -12.63 7.70
CA ASN A 400 14.78 -12.69 7.03
C ASN A 400 15.58 -13.93 7.48
N ASP A 401 15.77 -14.87 6.57
CA ASP A 401 16.57 -16.07 6.81
C ASP A 401 18.06 -15.74 6.71
N HIS A 402 18.48 -15.15 5.59
CA HIS A 402 19.87 -14.77 5.34
C HIS A 402 20.02 -13.70 4.27
N PHE A 403 21.21 -13.14 4.17
CA PHE A 403 21.65 -12.29 3.08
C PHE A 403 22.65 -13.04 2.21
N GLU A 404 22.46 -13.00 0.90
CA GLU A 404 23.45 -13.39 -0.10
C GLU A 404 24.15 -12.12 -0.59
N VAL A 405 25.45 -12.01 -0.33
CA VAL A 405 26.27 -10.90 -0.84
C VAL A 405 26.82 -11.33 -2.19
N GLU A 406 26.43 -10.59 -3.22
CA GLU A 406 26.73 -10.91 -4.60
C GLU A 406 27.71 -9.90 -5.19
N ARG A 407 28.61 -10.40 -6.03
CA ARG A 407 29.53 -9.58 -6.81
C ARG A 407 29.41 -9.88 -8.30
N SER A 408 29.76 -8.90 -9.12
CA SER A 408 29.74 -8.99 -10.58
C SER A 408 30.90 -8.21 -11.19
N LEU A 409 31.47 -8.75 -12.27
CA LEU A 409 32.51 -8.08 -13.05
C LEU A 409 31.95 -7.25 -14.21
N ASP A 410 30.67 -7.48 -14.57
CA ASP A 410 30.02 -6.87 -15.73
C ASP A 410 28.64 -6.25 -15.40
N ALA A 411 28.26 -6.24 -14.11
CA ALA A 411 26.96 -5.85 -13.57
C ALA A 411 25.76 -6.67 -14.11
N SER A 412 26.00 -7.80 -14.78
CA SER A 412 24.98 -8.63 -15.44
C SER A 412 24.96 -10.06 -14.91
N THR A 413 26.13 -10.64 -14.69
CA THR A 413 26.34 -11.97 -14.12
C THR A 413 26.82 -11.83 -12.67
N TRP A 414 26.11 -12.48 -11.74
CA TRP A 414 26.29 -12.27 -10.31
C TRP A 414 26.65 -13.58 -9.61
N ASP A 415 27.74 -13.56 -8.86
CA ASP A 415 28.20 -14.68 -8.04
C ASP A 415 27.99 -14.35 -6.56
N VAL A 416 27.37 -15.28 -5.83
CA VAL A 416 27.27 -15.20 -4.37
C VAL A 416 28.64 -15.56 -3.78
N PHE A 417 29.31 -14.60 -3.14
CA PHE A 417 30.61 -14.85 -2.51
C PHE A 417 30.53 -14.96 -0.98
N ALA A 418 29.43 -14.48 -0.37
CA ALA A 418 29.18 -14.66 1.05
C ALA A 418 27.69 -14.84 1.35
N THR A 419 27.40 -15.61 2.38
CA THR A 419 26.06 -15.74 2.96
C THR A 419 26.11 -15.37 4.43
N VAL A 420 25.31 -14.38 4.84
CA VAL A 420 25.28 -13.86 6.20
C VAL A 420 23.92 -14.15 6.82
N PRO A 421 23.85 -14.87 7.97
CA PRO A 421 22.58 -15.13 8.63
C PRO A 421 21.81 -13.84 8.96
N GLY A 422 20.52 -13.84 8.64
CA GLY A 422 19.58 -12.81 9.05
C GLY A 422 19.22 -12.96 10.52
N ALA A 423 18.47 -12.00 11.06
CA ALA A 423 17.96 -12.09 12.42
C ALA A 423 16.46 -12.41 12.47
N GLY A 424 15.90 -12.99 11.41
CA GLY A 424 14.47 -13.27 11.31
C GLY A 424 13.65 -11.97 11.26
N THR A 425 12.69 -11.86 12.17
CA THR A 425 11.85 -10.66 12.28
C THR A 425 12.37 -9.76 13.39
N THR A 426 12.77 -8.54 13.05
CA THR A 426 13.23 -7.53 14.00
C THR A 426 12.80 -6.12 13.56
N GLN A 427 12.45 -5.29 14.54
CA GLN A 427 12.18 -3.86 14.34
C GLN A 427 13.36 -2.97 14.73
N MET A 428 14.47 -3.58 15.17
CA MET A 428 15.70 -2.85 15.50
C MET A 428 16.59 -2.74 14.28
N ALA A 429 17.17 -1.55 14.08
CA ALA A 429 18.16 -1.35 13.04
C ALA A 429 19.38 -2.24 13.29
N MET A 430 19.83 -2.95 12.26
CA MET A 430 21.01 -3.81 12.34
C MET A 430 21.93 -3.57 11.17
N SER A 431 23.23 -3.62 11.47
CA SER A 431 24.30 -3.44 10.50
C SER A 431 25.05 -4.74 10.34
N TYR A 432 25.47 -4.98 9.11
CA TYR A 432 26.19 -6.17 8.69
C TYR A 432 27.37 -5.74 7.85
N GLU A 433 28.42 -6.56 7.89
CA GLU A 433 29.62 -6.36 7.10
C GLU A 433 30.17 -7.71 6.61
N VAL A 434 30.74 -7.69 5.41
CA VAL A 434 31.51 -8.78 4.82
C VAL A 434 32.72 -8.19 4.11
N LEU A 435 33.85 -8.88 4.21
CA LEU A 435 35.06 -8.54 3.46
C LEU A 435 35.18 -9.46 2.25
N ASP A 436 35.28 -8.88 1.06
CA ASP A 436 35.74 -9.59 -0.14
C ASP A 436 37.26 -9.48 -0.22
N ASP A 437 37.95 -10.60 0.01
CA ASP A 437 39.41 -10.75 0.06
C ASP A 437 39.97 -11.69 -1.02
N ASN A 438 39.19 -11.98 -2.07
CA ASN A 438 39.59 -12.90 -3.13
C ASN A 438 40.69 -12.33 -4.03
N SER A 439 41.95 -12.56 -3.66
CA SER A 439 43.11 -11.97 -4.34
C SER A 439 43.17 -12.18 -5.85
N ASP A 440 42.66 -13.30 -6.38
CA ASP A 440 42.71 -13.61 -7.82
C ASP A 440 41.81 -12.68 -8.65
N ILE A 441 40.57 -12.45 -8.19
CA ILE A 441 39.60 -11.59 -8.90
C ILE A 441 39.87 -10.12 -8.63
N LEU A 442 40.23 -9.80 -7.38
CA LEU A 442 40.46 -8.43 -6.92
C LEU A 442 41.71 -7.79 -7.56
N PHE A 443 42.66 -8.62 -8.03
CA PHE A 443 43.87 -8.23 -8.73
C PHE A 443 43.65 -7.92 -10.22
N GLU A 444 42.81 -8.70 -10.90
CA GLU A 444 42.59 -8.57 -12.35
C GLU A 444 41.57 -7.48 -12.72
N GLN A 445 40.68 -7.12 -11.80
CA GLN A 445 39.55 -6.23 -12.07
C GLN A 445 39.58 -4.97 -11.17
N PRO A 446 39.92 -3.79 -11.71
CA PRO A 446 39.99 -2.56 -10.92
C PRO A 446 38.60 -2.07 -10.51
N LEU A 447 37.52 -2.50 -11.19
CA LEU A 447 36.14 -2.14 -10.93
C LEU A 447 35.31 -3.42 -10.73
N ILE A 448 34.59 -3.50 -9.62
CA ILE A 448 33.72 -4.63 -9.28
C ILE A 448 32.40 -4.06 -8.78
N TYR A 449 31.30 -4.70 -9.16
CA TYR A 449 29.95 -4.34 -8.75
C TYR A 449 29.48 -5.26 -7.65
N TYR A 450 28.76 -4.72 -6.67
CA TYR A 450 28.24 -5.43 -5.52
C TYR A 450 26.76 -5.12 -5.33
N ARG A 451 26.02 -6.12 -4.84
CA ARG A 451 24.67 -5.95 -4.31
C ARG A 451 24.44 -6.97 -3.20
N VAL A 452 23.52 -6.67 -2.30
CA VAL A 452 23.08 -7.62 -1.28
C VAL A 452 21.68 -8.06 -1.61
N LYS A 453 21.47 -9.36 -1.64
CA LYS A 453 20.17 -10.00 -1.77
C LYS A 453 19.74 -10.51 -0.42
N GLN A 454 18.63 -10.01 0.09
CA GLN A 454 17.99 -10.53 1.28
C GLN A 454 17.07 -11.69 0.89
N VAL A 455 17.10 -12.78 1.66
CA VAL A 455 16.29 -13.99 1.42
C VAL A 455 15.45 -14.29 2.66
N ASP A 456 14.14 -14.39 2.47
CA ASP A 456 13.18 -14.74 3.51
C ASP A 456 13.09 -16.25 3.71
N THR A 457 12.57 -16.68 4.87
CA THR A 457 12.31 -18.10 5.20
C THR A 457 11.33 -18.78 4.24
N ASN A 458 10.54 -18.02 3.48
CA ASN A 458 9.61 -18.52 2.45
C ASN A 458 10.20 -18.48 1.03
N GLY A 459 11.47 -18.05 0.87
CA GLY A 459 12.16 -17.95 -0.42
C GLY A 459 11.94 -16.63 -1.19
N ASN A 460 11.15 -15.69 -0.66
CA ASN A 460 11.08 -14.34 -1.21
C ASN A 460 12.41 -13.63 -1.05
N HIS A 461 12.69 -12.67 -1.93
CA HIS A 461 13.95 -11.93 -1.87
C HIS A 461 13.83 -10.50 -2.36
N ASN A 462 14.71 -9.63 -1.86
CA ASN A 462 14.87 -8.24 -2.28
C ASN A 462 16.35 -7.88 -2.40
N TYR A 463 16.68 -6.92 -3.27
CA TYR A 463 18.06 -6.46 -3.48
C TYR A 463 18.27 -5.03 -2.95
N THR A 464 19.51 -4.72 -2.59
CA THR A 464 19.99 -3.34 -2.56
C THR A 464 20.09 -2.76 -3.98
N PRO A 465 20.24 -1.44 -4.14
CA PRO A 465 20.90 -0.89 -5.33
C PRO A 465 22.26 -1.55 -5.58
N VAL A 466 22.74 -1.47 -6.82
CA VAL A 466 24.09 -1.93 -7.18
C VAL A 466 25.09 -0.82 -6.87
N GLU A 467 26.13 -1.15 -6.11
CA GLU A 467 27.25 -0.26 -5.85
C GLU A 467 28.49 -0.72 -6.62
N ALA A 468 29.23 0.23 -7.17
CA ALA A 468 30.46 -0.04 -7.90
C ALA A 468 31.65 0.38 -7.04
N SER A 469 32.56 -0.54 -6.76
CA SER A 469 33.77 -0.27 -5.99
C SER A 469 34.99 -0.42 -6.87
N SER A 470 35.87 0.59 -6.83
CA SER A 470 37.16 0.54 -7.50
C SER A 470 38.31 0.67 -6.51
N CYS A 471 39.26 -0.26 -6.58
CA CYS A 471 40.51 -0.19 -5.83
C CYS A 471 41.69 0.31 -6.69
N SER A 472 41.39 0.99 -7.82
CA SER A 472 42.42 1.44 -8.76
C SER A 472 43.39 2.44 -8.12
N VAL A 473 44.70 2.22 -8.32
CA VAL A 473 45.75 3.14 -7.87
C VAL A 473 45.70 4.41 -8.71
N LEU A 474 45.38 5.54 -8.09
CA LEU A 474 45.34 6.83 -8.78
C LEU A 474 46.76 7.37 -8.96
N VAL A 475 47.20 7.48 -10.22
CA VAL A 475 48.52 8.04 -10.58
C VAL A 475 48.35 9.20 -11.55
N TYR A 476 48.92 10.37 -11.23
CA TYR A 476 48.82 11.56 -12.07
C TYR A 476 50.05 12.49 -11.94
N PRO A 477 50.39 13.26 -12.98
CA PRO A 477 49.89 13.12 -14.34
C PRO A 477 50.36 11.80 -14.97
N ASN A 478 49.54 11.24 -15.84
CA ASN A 478 49.88 10.04 -16.61
C ASN A 478 49.21 10.14 -17.98
N PRO A 479 49.95 10.27 -19.11
CA PRO A 479 51.42 10.21 -19.22
C PRO A 479 52.18 11.37 -18.54
N SER A 480 53.47 11.17 -18.24
CA SER A 480 54.34 12.21 -17.65
C SER A 480 55.79 12.09 -18.11
N SER A 481 56.53 13.21 -18.14
CA SER A 481 57.94 13.27 -18.52
C SER A 481 58.90 13.49 -17.34
N ASP A 482 58.43 13.99 -16.21
CA ASP A 482 59.27 14.46 -15.09
C ASP A 482 58.96 13.72 -13.78
N HIS A 483 57.69 13.68 -13.38
CA HIS A 483 57.28 13.07 -12.12
C HIS A 483 55.84 12.56 -12.17
N ILE A 484 55.51 11.68 -11.23
CA ILE A 484 54.15 11.22 -10.95
C ILE A 484 53.83 11.42 -9.48
N ILE A 485 52.56 11.60 -9.19
CA ILE A 485 51.96 11.59 -7.87
C ILE A 485 51.09 10.35 -7.80
N VAL A 486 51.37 9.49 -6.83
CA VAL A 486 50.61 8.28 -6.55
C VAL A 486 49.78 8.55 -5.30
N ALA A 487 48.46 8.42 -5.41
CA ALA A 487 47.59 8.40 -4.23
C ALA A 487 47.71 7.05 -3.54
N VAL A 488 47.82 7.08 -2.22
CA VAL A 488 47.98 5.88 -1.39
C VAL A 488 46.93 5.89 -0.28
N PRO A 489 46.40 4.72 0.11
CA PRO A 489 45.29 4.65 1.05
C PRO A 489 45.66 5.11 2.47
N TYR A 490 46.90 4.87 2.91
CA TYR A 490 47.38 5.27 4.24
C TYR A 490 48.90 5.40 4.30
N ALA A 491 49.39 6.14 5.29
CA ALA A 491 50.81 6.25 5.59
C ALA A 491 51.41 4.87 5.94
N GLY A 492 52.65 4.63 5.53
CA GLY A 492 53.33 3.34 5.66
C GLY A 492 53.19 2.41 4.44
N THR A 493 52.29 2.71 3.50
CA THR A 493 52.19 2.02 2.21
C THR A 493 53.51 2.13 1.45
N GLU A 494 54.07 0.99 1.05
CA GLU A 494 55.21 0.91 0.16
C GLU A 494 54.76 1.05 -1.29
N VAL A 495 55.41 1.93 -2.05
CA VAL A 495 55.12 2.18 -3.45
C VAL A 495 56.35 1.77 -4.23
N GLN A 496 56.18 0.77 -5.09
CA GLN A 496 57.21 0.28 -5.99
C GLN A 496 56.90 0.75 -7.41
N LEU A 497 57.90 1.32 -8.07
CA LEU A 497 57.86 1.56 -9.51
C LEU A 497 58.62 0.42 -10.18
N VAL A 498 58.00 -0.20 -11.18
CA VAL A 498 58.48 -1.41 -11.83
C VAL A 498 58.55 -1.17 -13.34
N ASP A 499 59.63 -1.60 -14.00
CA ASP A 499 59.76 -1.50 -15.46
C ASP A 499 58.98 -2.61 -16.21
N ALA A 500 58.94 -2.51 -17.54
CA ALA A 500 58.20 -3.43 -18.39
C ALA A 500 58.63 -4.91 -18.32
N ILE A 501 59.78 -5.22 -17.71
CA ILE A 501 60.26 -6.60 -17.50
C ILE A 501 60.09 -7.07 -16.04
N GLY A 502 59.40 -6.29 -15.21
CA GLY A 502 59.11 -6.65 -13.82
C GLY A 502 60.23 -6.30 -12.83
N ARG A 503 61.25 -5.54 -13.24
CA ARG A 503 62.33 -5.12 -12.33
C ARG A 503 61.90 -3.85 -11.59
N VAL A 504 62.02 -3.88 -10.27
CA VAL A 504 61.78 -2.71 -9.40
C VAL A 504 62.86 -1.66 -9.65
N VAL A 505 62.44 -0.48 -10.13
CA VAL A 505 63.31 0.66 -10.42
C VAL A 505 63.39 1.64 -9.26
N GLU A 506 62.34 1.76 -8.47
CA GLU A 506 62.31 2.61 -7.28
C GLU A 506 61.35 2.05 -6.23
N VAL A 507 61.69 2.25 -4.95
CA VAL A 507 60.82 1.92 -3.81
C VAL A 507 60.76 3.12 -2.88
N ARG A 508 59.56 3.51 -2.46
CA ARG A 508 59.36 4.50 -1.41
C ARG A 508 58.29 4.06 -0.43
N LYS A 509 58.35 4.55 0.80
CA LYS A 509 57.26 4.40 1.77
C LYS A 509 56.54 5.73 1.97
N ALA A 510 55.22 5.71 1.89
CA ALA A 510 54.39 6.88 2.05
C ALA A 510 54.40 7.39 3.50
N GLN A 511 54.50 8.71 3.66
CA GLN A 511 54.35 9.37 4.97
C GLN A 511 52.96 10.02 5.14
N GLY A 512 52.13 10.03 4.08
CA GLY A 512 50.78 10.58 4.04
C GLY A 512 49.94 9.84 2.99
N THR A 513 48.90 10.50 2.45
CA THR A 513 47.96 9.92 1.46
C THR A 513 48.39 10.10 0.01
N THR A 514 49.54 10.74 -0.24
CA THR A 514 50.13 10.85 -1.58
C THR A 514 51.64 10.70 -1.51
N ILE A 515 52.24 10.26 -2.61
CA ILE A 515 53.69 10.21 -2.77
C ILE A 515 54.09 10.71 -4.16
N ARG A 516 55.10 11.58 -4.20
CA ARG A 516 55.73 12.02 -5.44
C ARG A 516 56.89 11.08 -5.76
N MET A 517 56.93 10.59 -7.00
CA MET A 517 58.05 9.84 -7.57
C MET A 517 58.58 10.59 -8.78
N ASP A 518 59.88 10.85 -8.81
CA ASP A 518 60.54 11.55 -9.91
C ASP A 518 60.98 10.51 -10.94
N ILE A 519 60.46 10.62 -12.16
CA ILE A 519 60.68 9.66 -13.25
C ILE A 519 61.50 10.25 -14.40
N GLY A 520 61.98 11.49 -14.26
CA GLY A 520 62.67 12.25 -15.32
C GLY A 520 63.89 11.53 -15.91
N ASP A 521 64.64 10.83 -15.08
CA ASP A 521 65.86 10.11 -15.46
C ASP A 521 65.58 8.71 -16.04
N LEU A 522 64.32 8.27 -16.06
CA LEU A 522 63.91 7.00 -16.63
C LEU A 522 63.76 7.10 -18.15
N ALA A 523 64.07 6.00 -18.85
CA ALA A 523 63.84 5.91 -20.29
C ALA A 523 62.35 5.99 -20.63
N SER A 524 62.00 6.58 -21.77
CA SER A 524 60.61 6.58 -22.26
C SER A 524 60.09 5.15 -22.44
N GLY A 525 58.87 4.90 -21.97
CA GLY A 525 58.31 3.55 -21.95
C GLY A 525 57.17 3.36 -20.95
N TYR A 526 56.77 2.10 -20.78
CA TYR A 526 55.73 1.70 -19.82
C TYR A 526 56.37 1.23 -18.51
N TYR A 527 55.79 1.71 -17.42
CA TYR A 527 56.11 1.32 -16.05
C TYR A 527 54.82 0.91 -15.34
N ALA A 528 54.94 0.17 -14.24
CA ALA A 528 53.84 -0.12 -13.33
C ALA A 528 54.16 0.45 -11.95
N VAL A 529 53.22 1.16 -11.36
CA VAL A 529 53.21 1.48 -9.93
C VAL A 529 52.50 0.37 -9.20
N GLN A 530 53.11 -0.16 -8.16
CA GLN A 530 52.57 -1.19 -7.28
C GLN A 530 52.53 -0.65 -5.85
N LEU A 531 51.38 -0.77 -5.19
CA LEU A 531 51.22 -0.44 -3.78
C LEU A 531 51.32 -1.71 -2.95
N LEU A 532 52.18 -1.75 -1.94
CA LEU A 532 52.32 -2.87 -1.01
C LEU A 532 52.14 -2.40 0.43
N PHE A 533 51.58 -3.24 1.29
CA PHE A 533 51.56 -3.03 2.73
C PHE A 533 51.87 -4.32 3.47
N SER A 534 52.82 -4.26 4.40
CA SER A 534 53.33 -5.44 5.12
C SER A 534 53.78 -6.60 4.21
N GLY A 535 54.14 -6.30 2.95
CA GLY A 535 54.59 -7.28 1.95
C GLY A 535 53.48 -7.79 1.00
N GLU A 536 52.23 -7.43 1.24
CA GLU A 536 51.09 -7.79 0.36
C GLU A 536 50.80 -6.67 -0.64
N LEU A 537 50.50 -7.03 -1.89
CA LEU A 537 50.19 -6.09 -2.96
C LEU A 537 48.73 -5.62 -2.87
N LEU A 538 48.53 -4.32 -2.70
CA LEU A 538 47.23 -3.65 -2.56
C LEU A 538 46.60 -3.24 -3.90
N GLY A 539 47.42 -3.01 -4.94
CA GLY A 539 46.94 -2.56 -6.24
C GLY A 539 48.06 -2.11 -7.16
N SER A 540 47.76 -1.95 -8.45
CA SER A 540 48.71 -1.44 -9.42
C SER A 540 48.10 -0.48 -10.45
N ALA A 541 48.93 0.36 -11.07
CA ALA A 541 48.55 1.22 -12.17
C ALA A 541 49.69 1.34 -13.19
N VAL A 542 49.34 1.38 -14.49
CA VAL A 542 50.32 1.60 -15.56
C VAL A 542 50.66 3.09 -15.65
N VAL A 543 51.94 3.40 -15.78
CA VAL A 543 52.48 4.74 -16.00
C VAL A 543 53.17 4.80 -17.36
N VAL A 544 52.84 5.82 -18.15
CA VAL A 544 53.47 6.09 -19.45
C VAL A 544 54.49 7.22 -19.26
N LYS A 545 55.79 6.87 -19.33
CA LYS A 545 56.89 7.84 -19.37
C LYS A 545 57.09 8.32 -20.80
N LEU A 546 56.93 9.63 -21.01
CA LEU A 546 57.18 10.31 -22.30
C LEU A 546 58.67 10.54 -22.53
#